data_AF-A0A3B7D3R1-F1
#
_entry.id   AF-A0A3B7D3R1-F1
#
_cell.length_a   1.000
_cell.length_b   1.000
_cell.length_c   1.000
_cell.angle_alpha   90.00
_cell.angle_beta   90.00
_cell.angle_gamma   90.00
#
_symmetry.space_group_name_H-M   'P 1'
#
loop_
_entity.id
_entity.type
_entity.pdbx_description
1 polymer ?
#
loop_
_entity_poly.entity_id
_entity_poly.type
_entity_poly.pdbx_seq_one_letter_code
_entity_poly.pdbx_strand_id
1 'polypeptide(L)'
;MDVTPGTPALVVGGDARAAGQAAALLDARAVVTVVASRVTASLEDLADRGLITWHAREVELADVSRAGIVLTQQVVDPDERRILGTGSVTLVGGGPGDPGLITVAGRAAIETADVIVTDRLAPLAALAWARPDVEVVDVAKIPGGRSTSQADINQILVEQAKSGRHVVRLKGGDNFVFGRGGEELLACHDAGIQTRVIPGVTSAIAAPALAGIPVTHRGLTQGFTVVSGHVPPGHPESTIDYAALAASGTTIVVLMGVRTLGAICAALVSGGLPADTPAAVVADGSLPSQHVVRATLGTIADTTAGIKPPAVAVIGDVAQIAGLTDGHRA
;
A
#
# COMPACT_ATOMS: atom_id res chain seq x y z
N MET A 1 4.64 -21.91 -3.72
CA MET A 1 5.85 -22.66 -4.08
C MET A 1 5.35 -23.81 -4.94
N ASP A 2 5.78 -23.94 -6.19
CA ASP A 2 5.29 -25.01 -7.07
C ASP A 2 6.09 -26.28 -6.74
N VAL A 3 5.59 -27.08 -5.81
CA VAL A 3 6.25 -28.28 -5.27
C VAL A 3 5.39 -29.48 -5.62
N THR A 4 6.00 -30.49 -6.23
CA THR A 4 5.30 -31.74 -6.54
C THR A 4 4.87 -32.42 -5.23
N PRO A 5 3.59 -32.84 -5.09
CA PRO A 5 3.13 -33.58 -3.92
C PRO A 5 4.02 -34.79 -3.62
N GLY A 6 4.34 -35.01 -2.34
CA GLY A 6 5.22 -36.08 -1.89
C GLY A 6 6.72 -35.76 -1.95
N THR A 7 7.12 -34.58 -2.41
CA THR A 7 8.53 -34.16 -2.41
C THR A 7 9.09 -34.14 -0.97
N PRO A 8 10.20 -34.83 -0.68
CA PRO A 8 10.88 -34.71 0.61
C PRO A 8 11.46 -33.30 0.77
N ALA A 9 11.04 -32.57 1.80
CA ALA A 9 11.48 -31.21 2.06
C ALA A 9 12.10 -31.11 3.47
N LEU A 10 13.30 -30.53 3.55
CA LEU A 10 14.02 -30.27 4.78
C LEU A 10 13.93 -28.79 5.15
N VAL A 11 13.52 -28.48 6.37
CA VAL A 11 13.59 -27.15 6.98
C VAL A 11 14.64 -27.18 8.09
N VAL A 12 15.63 -26.30 8.00
CA VAL A 12 16.70 -26.17 8.99
C VAL A 12 16.42 -24.96 9.89
N GLY A 13 16.33 -25.20 11.19
CA GLY A 13 16.00 -24.19 12.19
C GLY A 13 14.63 -24.41 12.83
N GLY A 14 14.41 -23.81 14.01
CA GLY A 14 13.24 -24.08 14.84
C GLY A 14 12.44 -22.85 15.26
N ASP A 15 12.69 -21.69 14.66
CA ASP A 15 11.99 -20.45 14.99
C ASP A 15 10.60 -20.33 14.32
N ALA A 16 9.92 -19.20 14.51
CA ALA A 16 8.59 -18.94 13.94
C ALA A 16 8.59 -18.90 12.39
N ARG A 17 9.74 -18.61 11.77
CA ARG A 17 9.87 -18.62 10.31
C ARG A 17 10.00 -20.05 9.79
N ALA A 18 10.75 -20.91 10.48
CA ALA A 18 10.76 -22.35 10.20
C ALA A 18 9.36 -22.96 10.32
N ALA A 19 8.55 -22.51 11.29
CA ALA A 19 7.13 -22.90 11.40
C ALA A 19 6.32 -22.48 10.16
N GLY A 20 6.48 -21.25 9.67
CA GLY A 20 5.82 -20.78 8.45
C GLY A 20 6.28 -21.50 7.19
N GLN A 21 7.57 -21.82 7.07
CA GLN A 21 8.12 -22.61 5.96
C GLN A 21 7.57 -24.04 5.96
N ALA A 22 7.53 -24.69 7.13
CA ALA A 22 6.93 -26.02 7.27
C ALA A 22 5.45 -26.01 6.87
N ALA A 23 4.67 -25.02 7.32
CA ALA A 23 3.27 -24.88 6.96
C ALA A 23 3.06 -24.71 5.44
N ALA A 24 3.84 -23.85 4.79
CA ALA A 24 3.74 -23.64 3.34
C ALA A 24 4.10 -24.90 2.53
N LEU A 25 5.06 -25.71 3.01
CA LEU A 25 5.42 -26.98 2.38
C LEU A 25 4.32 -28.04 2.60
N LEU A 26 3.68 -28.07 3.76
CA LEU A 26 2.53 -28.94 4.04
C LEU A 26 1.32 -28.60 3.15
N ASP A 27 1.03 -27.31 2.95
CA ASP A 27 -0.03 -26.87 2.03
C ASP A 27 0.24 -27.34 0.59
N ALA A 28 1.52 -27.38 0.20
CA ALA A 28 1.96 -27.93 -1.08
C ALA A 28 2.04 -29.48 -1.10
N ARG A 29 1.60 -30.16 -0.04
CA ARG A 29 1.61 -31.62 0.15
C ARG A 29 3.01 -32.24 0.07
N ALA A 30 4.04 -31.52 0.51
CA ALA A 30 5.39 -32.07 0.66
C ALA A 30 5.49 -32.97 1.92
N VAL A 31 6.49 -33.86 1.93
CA VAL A 31 6.86 -34.62 3.15
C VAL A 31 7.91 -33.81 3.90
N VAL A 32 7.54 -33.22 5.02
CA VAL A 32 8.36 -32.20 5.69
C VAL A 32 9.14 -32.80 6.87
N THR A 33 10.46 -32.62 6.84
CA THR A 33 11.38 -32.89 7.94
C THR A 33 11.95 -31.58 8.46
N VAL A 34 11.92 -31.36 9.77
CA VAL A 34 12.52 -30.22 10.45
C VAL A 34 13.71 -30.72 11.27
N VAL A 35 14.87 -30.07 11.12
CA VAL A 35 16.06 -30.38 11.93
C VAL A 35 16.47 -29.12 12.69
N ALA A 36 16.37 -29.18 14.02
CA ALA A 36 16.74 -28.11 14.92
C ALA A 36 16.89 -28.64 16.36
N SER A 37 17.88 -28.14 17.10
CA SER A 37 18.10 -28.51 18.51
C SER A 37 16.94 -28.11 19.43
N ARG A 38 16.20 -27.06 19.08
CA ARG A 38 14.96 -26.61 19.74
C ARG A 38 14.00 -26.08 18.68
N VAL A 39 12.70 -26.18 18.93
CA VAL A 39 11.66 -25.63 18.05
C VAL A 39 10.66 -24.78 18.84
N THR A 40 9.88 -23.97 18.12
CA THR A 40 8.72 -23.27 18.66
C THR A 40 7.57 -24.24 18.96
N ALA A 41 6.67 -23.84 19.86
CA ALA A 41 5.47 -24.63 20.20
C ALA A 41 4.62 -25.00 18.96
N SER A 42 4.60 -24.17 17.92
CA SER A 42 3.88 -24.46 16.68
C SER A 42 4.50 -25.62 15.89
N LEU A 43 5.82 -25.70 15.83
CA LEU A 43 6.52 -26.82 15.18
C LEU A 43 6.41 -28.10 16.01
N GLU A 44 6.42 -27.97 17.35
CA GLU A 44 6.20 -29.09 18.26
C GLU A 44 4.78 -29.67 18.10
N ASP A 45 3.74 -28.83 18.05
CA ASP A 45 2.35 -29.26 17.76
C ASP A 45 2.23 -30.00 16.41
N LEU A 46 2.87 -29.47 15.35
CA LEU A 46 2.86 -30.12 14.04
C LEU A 46 3.53 -31.50 14.06
N ALA A 47 4.61 -31.65 14.83
CA ALA A 47 5.31 -32.92 15.00
C ALA A 47 4.47 -33.92 15.82
N ASP A 48 3.88 -33.47 16.92
CA ASP A 48 3.02 -34.29 17.80
C ASP A 48 1.78 -34.81 17.06
N ARG A 49 1.26 -34.03 16.11
CA ARG A 49 0.15 -34.41 15.24
C ARG A 49 0.57 -35.29 14.06
N GLY A 50 1.86 -35.60 13.93
CA GLY A 50 2.41 -36.43 12.86
C GLY A 50 2.39 -35.77 11.48
N LEU A 51 2.27 -34.43 11.41
CA LEU A 51 2.26 -33.70 10.14
C LEU A 51 3.66 -33.47 9.60
N ILE A 52 4.66 -33.35 10.49
CA ILE A 52 6.08 -33.23 10.14
C ILE A 52 6.90 -34.25 10.94
N THR A 53 8.12 -34.53 10.48
CA THR A 53 9.13 -35.23 11.29
C THR A 53 10.11 -34.22 11.87
N TRP A 54 10.23 -34.12 13.19
CA TRP A 54 11.23 -33.27 13.83
C TRP A 54 12.41 -34.10 14.39
N HIS A 55 13.63 -33.71 14.03
CA HIS A 55 14.86 -34.20 14.65
C HIS A 55 15.49 -33.13 15.55
N ALA A 56 15.50 -33.40 16.86
CA ALA A 56 16.05 -32.53 17.90
C ALA A 56 17.59 -32.57 17.94
N ARG A 57 18.25 -32.12 16.87
CA ARG A 57 19.72 -32.07 16.75
C ARG A 57 20.16 -31.03 15.71
N GLU A 58 21.46 -30.85 15.57
CA GLU A 58 22.02 -30.09 14.45
C GLU A 58 21.86 -30.85 13.12
N VAL A 59 21.83 -30.08 12.02
CA VAL A 59 21.70 -30.61 10.67
C VAL A 59 22.99 -31.33 10.25
N GLU A 60 22.83 -32.49 9.64
CA GLU A 60 23.94 -33.26 9.08
C GLU A 60 23.83 -33.28 7.55
N LEU A 61 24.97 -33.50 6.88
CA LEU A 61 25.02 -33.63 5.40
C LEU A 61 24.07 -34.71 4.87
N ALA A 62 23.80 -35.75 5.66
CA ALA A 62 22.87 -36.82 5.31
C ALA A 62 21.40 -36.36 5.26
N ASP A 63 21.02 -35.32 5.99
CA ASP A 63 19.66 -34.76 5.93
C ASP A 63 19.46 -34.00 4.62
N VAL A 64 20.47 -33.22 4.24
CA VAL A 64 20.49 -32.40 3.03
C VAL A 64 20.44 -33.28 1.79
N SER A 65 21.20 -34.37 1.77
CA SER A 65 21.30 -35.27 0.60
C SER A 65 20.04 -36.10 0.33
N ARG A 66 19.16 -36.25 1.33
CA ARG A 66 17.89 -37.00 1.22
C ARG A 66 16.71 -36.12 0.82
N ALA A 67 16.87 -34.80 0.88
CA ALA A 67 15.80 -33.86 0.60
C ALA A 67 15.79 -33.44 -0.87
N GLY A 68 14.60 -33.41 -1.49
CA GLY A 68 14.41 -32.80 -2.80
C GLY A 68 14.39 -31.27 -2.73
N ILE A 69 14.06 -30.71 -1.56
CA ILE A 69 14.07 -29.27 -1.27
C ILE A 69 14.70 -29.04 0.09
N VAL A 70 15.63 -28.10 0.20
CA VAL A 70 16.22 -27.68 1.48
C VAL A 70 15.98 -26.19 1.68
N LEU A 71 15.31 -25.83 2.77
CA LEU A 71 15.13 -24.46 3.22
C LEU A 71 16.04 -24.21 4.42
N THR A 72 17.07 -23.40 4.20
CA THR A 72 17.97 -22.94 5.26
C THR A 72 17.74 -21.46 5.55
N GLN A 73 18.13 -21.04 6.76
CA GLN A 73 18.25 -19.62 7.06
C GLN A 73 19.50 -19.08 6.37
N GLN A 74 19.32 -18.30 5.31
CA GLN A 74 20.34 -17.35 4.90
C GLN A 74 20.22 -16.14 5.84
N VAL A 75 21.10 -16.05 6.83
CA VAL A 75 21.51 -14.73 7.33
C VAL A 75 22.39 -14.16 6.23
N VAL A 76 21.78 -13.48 5.27
CA VAL A 76 22.55 -12.68 4.32
C VAL A 76 23.03 -11.48 5.12
N ASP A 77 24.35 -11.39 5.32
CA ASP A 77 24.97 -10.19 5.82
C ASP A 77 24.57 -9.02 4.89
N PRO A 78 23.94 -7.94 5.38
CA PRO A 78 23.59 -6.79 4.55
C PRO A 78 24.78 -6.26 3.73
N ASP A 79 26.00 -6.45 4.22
CA ASP A 79 27.23 -6.00 3.56
C ASP A 79 27.63 -6.87 2.34
N GLU A 80 27.13 -8.10 2.20
CA GLU A 80 27.44 -8.96 1.03
C GLU A 80 26.68 -8.56 -0.25
N ARG A 81 25.62 -7.73 -0.16
CA ARG A 81 24.95 -7.17 -1.34
C ARG A 81 25.83 -6.18 -2.11
N ARG A 82 26.93 -5.73 -1.52
CA ARG A 82 27.81 -4.70 -2.05
C ARG A 82 28.80 -5.19 -3.12
N ILE A 83 28.64 -6.42 -3.61
CA ILE A 83 29.46 -6.96 -4.69
C ILE A 83 28.90 -6.48 -6.05
N LEU A 84 29.36 -5.30 -6.48
CA LEU A 84 29.47 -4.82 -7.87
C LEU A 84 28.25 -5.04 -8.80
N GLY A 85 27.04 -4.81 -8.32
CA GLY A 85 25.81 -4.83 -9.14
C GLY A 85 25.06 -3.49 -9.12
N THR A 86 24.30 -3.21 -10.18
CA THR A 86 23.29 -2.15 -10.16
C THR A 86 22.31 -2.39 -9.01
N GLY A 87 21.95 -1.34 -8.28
CA GLY A 87 20.97 -1.38 -7.19
C GLY A 87 19.54 -1.62 -7.69
N SER A 88 18.56 -1.38 -6.82
CA SER A 88 17.15 -1.65 -7.11
C SER A 88 16.23 -0.55 -6.56
N VAL A 89 15.02 -0.45 -7.12
CA VAL A 89 13.99 0.47 -6.66
C VAL A 89 12.76 -0.31 -6.21
N THR A 90 12.37 -0.14 -4.95
CA THR A 90 11.09 -0.64 -4.41
C THR A 90 10.12 0.53 -4.25
N LEU A 91 9.02 0.55 -5.03
CA LEU A 91 7.88 1.43 -4.78
C LEU A 91 7.06 0.90 -3.61
N VAL A 92 6.79 1.74 -2.61
CA VAL A 92 6.01 1.39 -1.43
C VAL A 92 4.83 2.33 -1.28
N GLY A 93 3.62 1.77 -1.32
CA GLY A 93 2.41 2.48 -0.95
C GLY A 93 2.31 2.56 0.57
N GLY A 94 2.44 3.77 1.11
CA GLY A 94 2.51 4.05 2.53
C GLY A 94 1.14 4.09 3.24
N GLY A 95 0.04 4.02 2.51
CA GLY A 95 -1.29 4.17 3.12
C GLY A 95 -1.71 5.63 3.33
N PRO A 96 -2.89 5.88 3.92
CA PRO A 96 -3.51 7.20 3.96
C PRO A 96 -2.86 8.21 4.92
N GLY A 97 -2.00 7.77 5.84
CA GLY A 97 -1.34 8.64 6.81
C GLY A 97 -0.86 7.91 8.06
N ASP A 98 -1.75 7.14 8.71
CA ASP A 98 -1.42 6.30 9.86
C ASP A 98 -0.38 5.22 9.47
N PRO A 99 0.82 5.19 10.10
CA PRO A 99 1.81 4.14 9.89
C PRO A 99 1.26 2.72 10.15
N GLY A 100 0.27 2.56 11.03
CA GLY A 100 -0.40 1.27 11.28
C GLY A 100 -1.09 0.69 10.03
N LEU A 101 -1.37 1.52 9.03
CA LEU A 101 -1.97 1.11 7.75
C LEU A 101 -0.94 0.83 6.65
N ILE A 102 0.36 0.89 6.95
CA ILE A 102 1.37 0.36 6.05
C ILE A 102 1.27 -1.18 6.01
N THR A 103 1.58 -1.78 4.87
CA THR A 103 1.69 -3.25 4.80
C THR A 103 2.95 -3.73 5.51
N VAL A 104 2.93 -4.97 6.02
CA VAL A 104 4.12 -5.62 6.61
C VAL A 104 5.30 -5.62 5.63
N ALA A 105 5.03 -5.83 4.35
CA ALA A 105 6.05 -5.75 3.30
C ALA A 105 6.61 -4.32 3.14
N GLY A 106 5.76 -3.29 3.23
CA GLY A 106 6.17 -1.89 3.16
C GLY A 106 7.09 -1.50 4.30
N ARG A 107 6.74 -1.91 5.54
CA ARG A 107 7.61 -1.74 6.70
C ARG A 107 8.95 -2.43 6.53
N ALA A 108 8.96 -3.70 6.11
CA ALA A 108 10.21 -4.44 5.88
C ALA A 108 11.09 -3.81 4.79
N ALA A 109 10.48 -3.20 3.77
CA ALA A 109 11.23 -2.45 2.75
C ALA A 109 11.90 -1.21 3.35
N ILE A 110 11.17 -0.42 4.16
CA ILE A 110 11.72 0.76 4.87
C ILE A 110 12.90 0.37 5.78
N GLU A 111 12.76 -0.70 6.56
CA GLU A 111 13.79 -1.19 7.51
C GLU A 111 15.08 -1.65 6.80
N THR A 112 15.01 -1.98 5.51
CA THR A 112 16.14 -2.51 4.72
C THR A 112 16.60 -1.58 3.61
N ALA A 113 16.05 -0.36 3.53
CA ALA A 113 16.44 0.64 2.55
C ALA A 113 17.86 1.14 2.80
N ASP A 114 18.58 1.49 1.74
CA ASP A 114 19.80 2.31 1.84
C ASP A 114 19.47 3.79 1.64
N VAL A 115 18.44 4.06 0.82
CA VAL A 115 17.93 5.40 0.55
C VAL A 115 16.41 5.34 0.52
N ILE A 116 15.75 6.30 1.18
CA ILE A 116 14.30 6.48 1.10
C ILE A 116 14.00 7.79 0.38
N VAL A 117 13.32 7.71 -0.76
CA VAL A 117 12.77 8.87 -1.47
C VAL A 117 11.31 9.04 -1.08
N THR A 118 10.95 10.15 -0.45
CA THR A 118 9.62 10.37 0.13
C THR A 118 9.01 11.71 -0.32
N ASP A 119 7.68 11.83 -0.25
CA ASP A 119 6.96 13.06 -0.55
C ASP A 119 6.01 13.46 0.58
N ARG A 120 5.38 14.62 0.43
CA ARG A 120 4.51 15.24 1.45
C ARG A 120 3.37 14.32 1.94
N LEU A 121 2.85 13.43 1.09
CA LEU A 121 1.70 12.60 1.42
C LEU A 121 2.08 11.22 1.97
N ALA A 122 3.37 10.87 1.95
CA ALA A 122 3.85 9.66 2.60
C ALA A 122 3.67 9.74 4.13
N PRO A 123 3.45 8.60 4.81
CA PRO A 123 3.37 8.56 6.26
C PRO A 123 4.76 8.81 6.87
N LEU A 124 5.13 10.07 7.08
CA LEU A 124 6.49 10.44 7.53
C LEU A 124 6.87 9.77 8.87
N ALA A 125 5.90 9.46 9.73
CA ALA A 125 6.14 8.72 10.97
C ALA A 125 6.69 7.29 10.72
N ALA A 126 6.47 6.70 9.54
CA ALA A 126 7.07 5.42 9.15
C ALA A 126 8.59 5.50 8.94
N LEU A 127 9.16 6.69 8.72
CA LEU A 127 10.61 6.88 8.60
C LEU A 127 11.35 6.53 9.90
N ALA A 128 10.64 6.51 11.04
CA ALA A 128 11.21 6.06 12.32
C ALA A 128 11.60 4.58 12.35
N TRP A 129 11.16 3.76 11.37
CA TRP A 129 11.60 2.37 11.23
C TRP A 129 12.85 2.22 10.38
N ALA A 130 13.28 3.26 9.66
CA ALA A 130 14.50 3.20 8.86
C ALA A 130 15.73 3.04 9.77
N ARG A 131 16.80 2.44 9.24
CA ARG A 131 18.07 2.39 9.98
C ARG A 131 18.62 3.81 10.19
N PRO A 132 19.36 4.07 11.27
CA PRO A 132 19.86 5.43 11.57
C PRO A 132 20.76 6.04 10.49
N ASP A 133 21.38 5.21 9.65
CA ASP A 133 22.31 5.59 8.59
C ASP A 133 21.66 5.75 7.20
N VAL A 134 20.33 5.53 7.09
CA VAL A 134 19.61 5.67 5.82
C VAL A 134 19.56 7.13 5.37
N GLU A 135 19.88 7.36 4.10
CA GLU A 135 19.69 8.66 3.46
C GLU A 135 18.20 8.87 3.14
N VAL A 136 17.60 9.97 3.61
CA VAL A 136 16.22 10.34 3.27
C VAL A 136 16.24 11.52 2.31
N VAL A 137 15.72 11.30 1.11
CA VAL A 137 15.56 12.31 0.06
C VAL A 137 14.10 12.77 0.04
N ASP A 138 13.85 13.97 0.55
CA ASP A 138 12.53 14.59 0.50
C ASP A 138 12.30 15.29 -0.85
N VAL A 139 11.34 14.80 -1.63
CA VAL A 139 10.93 15.36 -2.93
C VAL A 139 9.60 16.11 -2.86
N ALA A 140 9.11 16.41 -1.65
CA ALA A 140 7.88 17.16 -1.45
C ALA A 140 7.92 18.54 -2.14
N LYS A 141 6.76 18.93 -2.68
CA LYS A 141 6.53 20.31 -3.14
C LYS A 141 6.10 21.17 -1.96
N ILE A 142 6.90 22.19 -1.65
CA ILE A 142 6.53 23.23 -0.69
C ILE A 142 5.65 24.25 -1.43
N PRO A 143 4.41 24.56 -0.97
CA PRO A 143 3.60 25.60 -1.57
C PRO A 143 4.35 26.95 -1.62
N GLY A 144 4.62 27.46 -2.83
CA GLY A 144 5.39 28.69 -3.04
C GLY A 144 6.91 28.57 -2.97
N GLY A 145 7.47 27.35 -2.89
CA GLY A 145 8.91 27.08 -2.76
C GLY A 145 9.47 26.11 -3.82
N ARG A 146 10.56 25.39 -3.47
CA ARG A 146 11.21 24.40 -4.32
C ARG A 146 10.21 23.29 -4.68
N SER A 147 10.08 23.01 -5.98
CA SER A 147 9.24 21.94 -6.50
C SER A 147 10.13 21.02 -7.32
N THR A 148 10.24 19.76 -6.91
CA THR A 148 10.91 18.72 -7.71
C THR A 148 9.96 18.29 -8.82
N SER A 149 10.40 18.36 -10.08
CA SER A 149 9.58 17.90 -11.20
C SER A 149 9.49 16.36 -11.18
N GLN A 150 8.52 15.79 -11.89
CA GLN A 150 8.46 14.32 -11.97
C GLN A 150 9.69 13.74 -12.66
N ALA A 151 10.20 14.42 -13.68
CA ALA A 151 11.42 14.01 -14.37
C ALA A 151 12.62 13.97 -13.40
N ASP A 152 12.73 14.95 -12.52
CA ASP A 152 13.78 14.99 -11.49
C ASP A 152 13.61 13.86 -10.46
N ILE A 153 12.38 13.57 -10.02
CA ILE A 153 12.11 12.42 -9.13
C ILE A 153 12.54 11.12 -9.80
N ASN A 154 12.16 10.92 -11.06
CA ASN A 154 12.53 9.73 -11.82
C ASN A 154 14.06 9.61 -11.94
N GLN A 155 14.75 10.72 -12.22
CA GLN A 155 16.21 10.77 -12.29
C GLN A 155 16.87 10.42 -10.96
N ILE A 156 16.39 10.97 -9.84
CA ILE A 156 16.88 10.65 -8.49
C ILE A 156 16.80 9.14 -8.23
N LEU A 157 15.66 8.51 -8.54
CA LEU A 157 15.49 7.06 -8.34
C LEU A 157 16.50 6.25 -9.15
N VAL A 158 16.68 6.61 -10.43
CA VAL A 158 17.63 5.94 -11.33
C VAL A 158 19.07 6.14 -10.87
N GLU A 159 19.47 7.35 -10.51
CA GLU A 159 20.84 7.67 -10.09
C GLU A 159 21.21 6.95 -8.78
N GLN A 160 20.31 6.98 -7.79
CA GLN A 160 20.50 6.29 -6.52
C GLN A 160 20.64 4.78 -6.74
N ALA A 161 19.80 4.17 -7.58
CA ALA A 161 19.92 2.75 -7.90
C ALA A 161 21.19 2.42 -8.71
N LYS A 162 21.59 3.26 -9.67
CA LYS A 162 22.87 3.10 -10.41
C LYS A 162 24.09 3.15 -9.51
N SER A 163 24.00 3.81 -8.36
CA SER A 163 25.06 3.80 -7.34
C SER A 163 25.11 2.52 -6.49
N GLY A 164 24.33 1.48 -6.85
CA GLY A 164 24.34 0.18 -6.18
C GLY A 164 23.40 0.10 -4.97
N ARG A 165 22.57 1.12 -4.71
CA ARG A 165 21.75 1.23 -3.50
C ARG A 165 20.39 0.56 -3.66
N HIS A 166 19.85 0.03 -2.56
CA HIS A 166 18.44 -0.32 -2.44
C HIS A 166 17.62 0.94 -2.13
N VAL A 167 16.92 1.44 -3.14
CA VAL A 167 16.12 2.66 -3.07
C VAL A 167 14.68 2.29 -2.75
N VAL A 168 14.12 2.86 -1.69
CA VAL A 168 12.69 2.79 -1.38
C VAL A 168 12.03 4.11 -1.75
N ARG A 169 11.10 4.08 -2.70
CA ARG A 169 10.23 5.23 -3.02
C ARG A 169 8.96 5.09 -2.21
N LEU A 170 8.90 5.77 -1.07
CA LEU A 170 7.76 5.78 -0.16
C LEU A 170 6.74 6.84 -0.60
N LYS A 171 5.53 6.41 -0.95
CA LYS A 171 4.45 7.26 -1.49
C LYS A 171 3.25 7.25 -0.56
N GLY A 172 2.45 8.32 -0.55
CA GLY A 172 1.14 8.30 0.11
C GLY A 172 0.13 7.40 -0.60
N GLY A 173 -0.74 6.75 0.16
CA GLY A 173 -1.81 5.89 -0.35
C GLY A 173 -1.27 4.66 -1.09
N ASP A 174 -1.75 4.44 -2.30
CA ASP A 174 -1.28 3.40 -3.21
C ASP A 174 -0.46 4.00 -4.37
N ASN A 175 0.52 3.24 -4.87
CA ASN A 175 1.45 3.70 -5.91
C ASN A 175 0.76 4.06 -7.23
N PHE A 176 -0.32 3.34 -7.58
CA PHE A 176 -0.97 3.41 -8.89
C PHE A 176 -2.33 4.08 -8.87
N VAL A 177 -2.91 4.38 -7.70
CA VAL A 177 -4.11 5.21 -7.58
C VAL A 177 -3.71 6.69 -7.55
N PHE A 178 -3.62 7.31 -8.73
CA PHE A 178 -3.21 8.71 -8.94
C PHE A 178 -1.85 9.08 -8.32
N GLY A 179 -1.02 8.09 -7.99
CA GLY A 179 0.30 8.28 -7.38
C GLY A 179 1.44 8.46 -8.38
N ARG A 180 1.20 8.29 -9.69
CA ARG A 180 2.22 8.35 -10.75
C ARG A 180 3.33 7.29 -10.64
N GLY A 181 3.12 6.23 -9.86
CA GLY A 181 4.12 5.16 -9.72
C GLY A 181 4.47 4.49 -11.05
N GLY A 182 3.54 4.43 -12.00
CA GLY A 182 3.82 3.88 -13.34
C GLY A 182 4.89 4.66 -14.09
N GLU A 183 4.86 6.00 -14.04
CA GLU A 183 5.88 6.86 -14.68
C GLU A 183 7.26 6.66 -14.04
N GLU A 184 7.30 6.55 -12.71
CA GLU A 184 8.53 6.32 -11.95
C GLU A 184 9.16 4.95 -12.30
N LEU A 185 8.35 3.90 -12.43
CA LEU A 185 8.85 2.56 -12.82
C LEU A 185 9.28 2.47 -14.27
N LEU A 186 8.56 3.11 -15.20
CA LEU A 186 8.95 3.12 -16.62
C LEU A 186 10.35 3.74 -16.78
N ALA A 187 10.61 4.86 -16.11
CA ALA A 187 11.94 5.47 -16.13
C ALA A 187 13.03 4.55 -15.53
N CYS A 188 12.71 3.81 -14.47
CA CYS A 188 13.62 2.82 -13.90
C CYS A 188 13.87 1.65 -14.87
N HIS A 189 12.82 1.16 -15.52
CA HIS A 189 12.91 0.07 -16.49
C HIS A 189 13.74 0.47 -17.71
N ASP A 190 13.50 1.65 -18.28
CA ASP A 190 14.25 2.20 -19.41
C ASP A 190 15.75 2.36 -19.08
N ALA A 191 16.08 2.55 -17.80
CA ALA A 191 17.44 2.65 -17.30
C ALA A 191 18.05 1.30 -16.87
N GLY A 192 17.34 0.17 -17.06
CA GLY A 192 17.82 -1.17 -16.71
C GLY A 192 17.84 -1.46 -15.20
N ILE A 193 17.08 -0.72 -14.40
CA ILE A 193 17.02 -0.88 -12.94
C ILE A 193 16.00 -1.96 -12.57
N GLN A 194 16.39 -2.86 -11.66
CA GLN A 194 15.46 -3.82 -11.07
C GLN A 194 14.43 -3.11 -10.19
N THR A 195 13.15 -3.43 -10.40
CA THR A 195 12.06 -2.78 -9.67
C THR A 195 11.16 -3.78 -8.96
N ARG A 196 10.57 -3.34 -7.85
CA ARG A 196 9.54 -4.05 -7.10
C ARG A 196 8.42 -3.09 -6.72
N VAL A 197 7.19 -3.57 -6.69
CA VAL A 197 6.03 -2.81 -6.20
C VAL A 197 5.46 -3.47 -4.96
N ILE A 198 5.24 -2.67 -3.93
CA ILE A 198 4.51 -3.04 -2.72
C ILE A 198 3.26 -2.15 -2.66
N PRO A 199 2.06 -2.70 -2.91
CA PRO A 199 0.81 -1.95 -2.86
C PRO A 199 0.56 -1.34 -1.48
N GLY A 200 -0.19 -0.25 -1.47
CA GLY A 200 -0.61 0.44 -0.24
C GLY A 200 -2.13 0.53 -0.12
N VAL A 201 -2.60 0.85 1.08
CA VAL A 201 -4.03 1.09 1.30
C VAL A 201 -4.39 2.47 0.73
N THR A 202 -5.17 2.52 -0.35
CA THR A 202 -5.56 3.79 -0.98
C THR A 202 -6.48 4.63 -0.08
N SER A 203 -6.29 5.94 -0.09
CA SER A 203 -7.17 6.90 0.60
C SER A 203 -8.59 6.89 0.07
N ALA A 204 -8.81 6.46 -1.19
CA ALA A 204 -10.14 6.31 -1.78
C ALA A 204 -11.03 5.31 -1.03
N ILE A 205 -10.43 4.37 -0.29
CA ILE A 205 -11.15 3.36 0.51
C ILE A 205 -10.93 3.61 2.00
N ALA A 206 -9.68 3.88 2.41
CA ALA A 206 -9.36 3.99 3.83
C ALA A 206 -9.96 5.23 4.50
N ALA A 207 -9.89 6.40 3.86
CA ALA A 207 -10.45 7.61 4.44
C ALA A 207 -11.95 7.49 4.73
N PRO A 208 -12.80 7.04 3.78
CA PRO A 208 -14.21 6.83 4.07
C PRO A 208 -14.44 5.70 5.07
N ALA A 209 -13.71 4.58 4.99
CA ALA A 209 -13.86 3.48 5.95
C ALA A 209 -13.60 3.93 7.41
N LEU A 210 -12.53 4.70 7.64
CA LEU A 210 -12.19 5.26 8.95
C LEU A 210 -13.15 6.37 9.40
N ALA A 211 -13.94 6.92 8.49
CA ALA A 211 -15.06 7.82 8.77
C ALA A 211 -16.40 7.10 8.95
N GLY A 212 -16.42 5.76 8.94
CA GLY A 212 -17.63 4.95 9.02
C GLY A 212 -18.50 5.02 7.76
N ILE A 213 -17.89 5.26 6.59
CA ILE A 213 -18.54 5.32 5.28
C ILE A 213 -17.99 4.17 4.44
N PRO A 214 -18.75 3.09 4.23
CA PRO A 214 -18.30 2.03 3.34
C PRO A 214 -18.40 2.52 1.88
N VAL A 215 -17.44 2.18 1.02
CA VAL A 215 -17.52 2.57 -0.41
C VAL A 215 -18.53 1.75 -1.21
N THR A 216 -18.97 0.63 -0.64
CA THR A 216 -20.06 -0.19 -1.18
C THR A 216 -20.94 -0.69 -0.04
N HIS A 217 -22.24 -0.87 -0.30
CA HIS A 217 -23.15 -1.48 0.66
C HIS A 217 -24.26 -2.22 -0.09
N ARG A 218 -24.56 -3.45 0.35
CA ARG A 218 -25.62 -4.26 -0.27
C ARG A 218 -26.95 -3.50 -0.19
N GLY A 219 -27.66 -3.43 -1.31
CA GLY A 219 -28.93 -2.72 -1.41
C GLY A 219 -28.81 -1.21 -1.64
N LEU A 220 -27.60 -0.64 -1.62
CA LEU A 220 -27.36 0.77 -1.98
C LEU A 220 -26.57 0.91 -3.27
N THR A 221 -25.46 0.18 -3.42
CA THR A 221 -24.64 0.21 -4.64
C THR A 221 -23.96 -1.14 -4.91
N GLN A 222 -23.76 -1.47 -6.20
CA GLN A 222 -23.02 -2.64 -6.65
C GLN A 222 -21.57 -2.33 -7.07
N GLY A 223 -21.16 -1.06 -7.02
CA GLY A 223 -19.82 -0.65 -7.39
C GLY A 223 -19.46 0.74 -6.86
N PHE A 224 -18.22 1.13 -7.10
CA PHE A 224 -17.75 2.48 -6.84
C PHE A 224 -16.76 2.89 -7.93
N THR A 225 -16.72 4.19 -8.22
CA THR A 225 -15.84 4.79 -9.23
C THR A 225 -14.93 5.79 -8.54
N VAL A 226 -13.63 5.64 -8.71
CA VAL A 226 -12.63 6.58 -8.18
C VAL A 226 -12.18 7.51 -9.30
N VAL A 227 -12.31 8.82 -9.09
CA VAL A 227 -11.92 9.84 -10.07
C VAL A 227 -10.99 10.87 -9.47
N SER A 228 -10.15 11.47 -10.33
CA SER A 228 -9.33 12.63 -9.98
C SER A 228 -10.10 13.90 -10.29
N GLY A 229 -10.30 14.74 -9.28
CA GLY A 229 -10.83 16.08 -9.42
C GLY A 229 -9.73 17.15 -9.56
N HIS A 230 -8.51 16.78 -9.93
CA HIS A 230 -7.38 17.73 -9.95
C HIS A 230 -7.65 18.97 -10.83
N VAL A 231 -8.34 18.78 -11.95
CA VAL A 231 -8.81 19.82 -12.88
C VAL A 231 -10.35 19.81 -12.93
N PRO A 232 -11.00 20.96 -13.16
CA PRO A 232 -12.46 21.03 -13.17
C PRO A 232 -13.05 20.38 -14.44
N PRO A 233 -14.35 20.02 -14.42
CA PRO A 233 -15.09 19.64 -15.62
C PRO A 233 -14.92 20.65 -16.76
N GLY A 234 -14.75 20.17 -17.99
CA GLY A 234 -14.56 21.00 -19.18
C GLY A 234 -13.14 21.53 -19.38
N HIS A 235 -12.21 21.32 -18.45
CA HIS A 235 -10.80 21.61 -18.68
C HIS A 235 -10.22 20.68 -19.77
N PRO A 236 -9.30 21.13 -20.65
CA PRO A 236 -8.72 20.27 -21.71
C PRO A 236 -8.05 18.99 -21.20
N GLU A 237 -7.51 19.01 -19.97
CA GLU A 237 -6.91 17.85 -19.31
C GLU A 237 -7.93 16.97 -18.56
N SER A 238 -9.19 17.39 -18.46
CA SER A 238 -10.26 16.59 -17.86
C SER A 238 -10.84 15.63 -18.89
N THR A 239 -10.51 14.35 -18.77
CA THR A 239 -11.01 13.29 -19.66
C THR A 239 -12.30 12.62 -19.17
N ILE A 240 -12.84 13.05 -18.03
CA ILE A 240 -14.02 12.44 -17.39
C ILE A 240 -15.31 12.90 -18.09
N ASP A 241 -16.14 11.94 -18.48
CA ASP A 241 -17.55 12.18 -18.84
C ASP A 241 -18.41 12.21 -17.56
N TYR A 242 -18.72 13.42 -17.10
CA TYR A 242 -19.50 13.63 -15.88
C TYR A 242 -20.98 13.21 -16.01
N ALA A 243 -21.53 13.21 -17.23
CA ALA A 243 -22.90 12.74 -17.46
C ALA A 243 -22.96 11.20 -17.33
N ALA A 244 -22.00 10.50 -17.94
CA ALA A 244 -21.89 9.05 -17.77
C ALA A 244 -21.56 8.67 -16.31
N LEU A 245 -20.71 9.45 -15.63
CA LEU A 245 -20.39 9.24 -14.22
C LEU A 245 -21.63 9.39 -13.33
N ALA A 246 -22.44 10.43 -13.55
CA ALA A 246 -23.71 10.63 -12.86
C ALA A 246 -24.70 9.47 -13.10
N ALA A 247 -24.75 8.96 -14.33
CA ALA A 247 -25.62 7.85 -14.71
C ALA A 247 -25.10 6.45 -14.29
N SER A 248 -23.88 6.36 -13.76
CA SER A 248 -23.22 5.07 -13.48
C SER A 248 -23.89 4.23 -12.38
N GLY A 249 -24.65 4.88 -11.48
CA GLY A 249 -25.28 4.21 -10.35
C GLY A 249 -24.29 3.67 -9.30
N THR A 250 -23.02 4.09 -9.36
CA THR A 250 -21.99 3.69 -8.39
C THR A 250 -21.79 4.76 -7.32
N THR A 251 -21.12 4.41 -6.22
CA THR A 251 -20.58 5.43 -5.30
C THR A 251 -19.41 6.13 -5.97
N ILE A 252 -19.44 7.46 -6.03
CA ILE A 252 -18.38 8.25 -6.65
C ILE A 252 -17.42 8.73 -5.56
N VAL A 253 -16.15 8.38 -5.68
CA VAL A 253 -15.08 8.85 -4.80
C VAL A 253 -14.18 9.79 -5.58
N VAL A 254 -14.10 11.05 -5.13
CA VAL A 254 -13.28 12.09 -5.77
C VAL A 254 -12.03 12.35 -4.94
N LEU A 255 -10.87 12.08 -5.54
CA LEU A 255 -9.57 12.43 -5.00
C LEU A 255 -9.07 13.75 -5.59
N MET A 256 -8.27 14.50 -4.82
CA MET A 256 -7.67 15.78 -5.26
C MET A 256 -8.67 16.86 -5.73
N GLY A 257 -9.95 16.73 -5.33
CA GLY A 257 -11.05 17.57 -5.82
C GLY A 257 -11.41 18.79 -4.96
N VAL A 258 -10.71 19.07 -3.85
CA VAL A 258 -11.12 20.13 -2.90
C VAL A 258 -11.41 21.47 -3.58
N ARG A 259 -10.53 21.91 -4.50
CA ARG A 259 -10.69 23.19 -5.20
C ARG A 259 -11.74 23.18 -6.31
N THR A 260 -12.09 22.01 -6.81
CA THR A 260 -12.98 21.83 -7.97
C THR A 260 -14.32 21.22 -7.59
N LEU A 261 -14.53 20.92 -6.30
CA LEU A 261 -15.67 20.15 -5.80
C LEU A 261 -17.00 20.79 -6.19
N GLY A 262 -17.14 22.12 -6.10
CA GLY A 262 -18.34 22.82 -6.53
C GLY A 262 -18.66 22.61 -8.01
N ALA A 263 -17.65 22.72 -8.88
CA ALA A 263 -17.81 22.48 -10.32
C ALA A 263 -18.15 21.01 -10.63
N ILE A 264 -17.52 20.07 -9.90
CA ILE A 264 -17.82 18.63 -10.02
C ILE A 264 -19.26 18.34 -9.59
N CYS A 265 -19.72 18.89 -8.46
CA CYS A 265 -21.09 18.70 -7.99
C CYS A 265 -22.09 19.26 -9.01
N ALA A 266 -21.86 20.46 -9.53
CA ALA A 266 -22.71 21.06 -10.56
C ALA A 266 -22.76 20.20 -11.84
N ALA A 267 -21.62 19.65 -12.29
CA ALA A 267 -21.57 18.79 -13.46
C ALA A 267 -22.32 17.46 -13.24
N LEU A 268 -22.22 16.85 -12.05
CA LEU A 268 -22.96 15.64 -11.71
C LEU A 268 -24.46 15.89 -11.64
N VAL A 269 -24.89 17.02 -11.07
CA VAL A 269 -26.31 17.42 -11.06
C VAL A 269 -26.82 17.66 -12.48
N SER A 270 -26.05 18.38 -13.31
CA SER A 270 -26.38 18.56 -14.73
C SER A 270 -26.41 17.24 -15.51
N GLY A 271 -25.64 16.23 -15.08
CA GLY A 271 -25.64 14.88 -15.60
C GLY A 271 -26.83 14.01 -15.15
N GLY A 272 -27.70 14.54 -14.29
CA GLY A 272 -28.92 13.86 -13.84
C GLY A 272 -28.86 13.27 -12.44
N LEU A 273 -27.76 13.44 -11.69
CA LEU A 273 -27.69 13.00 -10.30
C LEU A 273 -28.50 13.97 -9.40
N PRO A 274 -29.43 13.49 -8.55
CA PRO A 274 -30.24 14.36 -7.70
C PRO A 274 -29.41 15.25 -6.76
N ALA A 275 -29.79 16.52 -6.61
CA ALA A 275 -29.05 17.46 -5.75
C ALA A 275 -29.14 17.11 -4.24
N ASP A 276 -30.12 16.31 -3.86
CA ASP A 276 -30.29 15.76 -2.51
C ASP A 276 -29.52 14.44 -2.29
N THR A 277 -28.82 13.91 -3.30
CA THR A 277 -27.96 12.72 -3.14
C THR A 277 -26.98 12.92 -1.98
N PRO A 278 -26.88 11.96 -1.03
CA PRO A 278 -25.97 12.06 0.09
C PRO A 278 -24.51 12.22 -0.35
N ALA A 279 -23.77 13.09 0.34
CA ALA A 279 -22.36 13.31 0.10
C ALA A 279 -21.59 13.53 1.41
N ALA A 280 -20.31 13.19 1.39
CA ALA A 280 -19.41 13.41 2.51
C ALA A 280 -18.03 13.85 2.03
N VAL A 281 -17.32 14.62 2.84
CA VAL A 281 -15.91 14.93 2.68
C VAL A 281 -15.16 14.52 3.93
N VAL A 282 -14.14 13.70 3.76
CA VAL A 282 -13.21 13.28 4.81
C VAL A 282 -11.88 13.98 4.58
N ALA A 283 -11.56 14.96 5.41
CA ALA A 283 -10.26 15.62 5.45
C ALA A 283 -9.31 14.86 6.38
N ASP A 284 -8.03 14.84 6.04
CA ASP A 284 -6.96 14.24 6.87
C ASP A 284 -7.29 12.80 7.33
N GLY A 285 -7.90 11.99 6.45
CA GLY A 285 -8.30 10.62 6.78
C GLY A 285 -7.14 9.81 7.34
N SER A 286 -7.36 9.09 8.46
CA SER A 286 -6.39 8.38 9.30
C SER A 286 -5.48 9.22 10.19
N LEU A 287 -5.45 10.55 10.06
CA LEU A 287 -4.64 11.40 10.93
C LEU A 287 -5.43 11.87 12.15
N PRO A 288 -4.76 12.29 13.24
CA PRO A 288 -5.44 12.85 14.41
C PRO A 288 -6.31 14.09 14.11
N SER A 289 -6.02 14.80 13.02
CA SER A 289 -6.80 15.95 12.53
C SER A 289 -7.98 15.56 11.63
N GLN A 290 -8.31 14.26 11.52
CA GLN A 290 -9.40 13.78 10.68
C GLN A 290 -10.70 14.54 10.96
N HIS A 291 -11.32 15.06 9.91
CA HIS A 291 -12.56 15.80 9.99
C HIS A 291 -13.53 15.34 8.91
N VAL A 292 -14.77 15.04 9.31
CA VAL A 292 -15.79 14.49 8.43
C VAL A 292 -16.96 15.47 8.35
N VAL A 293 -17.28 15.90 7.14
CA VAL A 293 -18.48 16.71 6.85
C VAL A 293 -19.43 15.87 6.00
N ARG A 294 -20.70 15.85 6.37
CA ARG A 294 -21.77 15.20 5.60
C ARG A 294 -22.80 16.25 5.21
N ALA A 295 -23.26 16.18 3.96
CA ALA A 295 -24.26 17.07 3.40
C ALA A 295 -24.91 16.40 2.19
N THR A 296 -25.57 17.17 1.33
CA THR A 296 -26.06 16.69 0.03
C THR A 296 -25.12 17.12 -1.08
N LEU A 297 -25.23 16.49 -2.26
CA LEU A 297 -24.49 16.86 -3.47
C LEU A 297 -24.62 18.36 -3.78
N GLY A 298 -25.80 18.93 -3.60
CA GLY A 298 -26.08 20.34 -3.87
C GLY A 298 -25.50 21.33 -2.84
N THR A 299 -25.05 20.87 -1.67
CA THR A 299 -24.62 21.74 -0.55
C THR A 299 -23.23 21.43 0.01
N ILE A 300 -22.65 20.28 -0.34
CA ILE A 300 -21.39 19.81 0.23
C ILE A 300 -20.22 20.76 -0.08
N ALA A 301 -20.18 21.34 -1.28
CA ALA A 301 -19.11 22.27 -1.66
C ALA A 301 -19.08 23.52 -0.77
N ASP A 302 -20.25 24.12 -0.50
CA ASP A 302 -20.36 25.32 0.34
C ASP A 302 -20.06 25.00 1.80
N THR A 303 -20.57 23.87 2.30
CA THR A 303 -20.35 23.40 3.67
C THR A 303 -18.88 23.08 3.93
N THR A 304 -18.10 22.80 2.88
CA THR A 304 -16.68 22.42 2.97
C THR A 304 -15.73 23.49 2.44
N ALA A 305 -16.19 24.72 2.22
CA ALA A 305 -15.37 25.81 1.66
C ALA A 305 -14.08 26.12 2.46
N GLY A 306 -14.04 25.80 3.76
CA GLY A 306 -12.87 25.97 4.62
C GLY A 306 -11.92 24.75 4.70
N ILE A 307 -12.29 23.60 4.12
CA ILE A 307 -11.48 22.39 4.17
C ILE A 307 -10.23 22.54 3.30
N LYS A 308 -9.08 22.12 3.85
CA LYS A 308 -7.80 22.09 3.12
C LYS A 308 -7.47 20.66 2.67
N PRO A 309 -6.75 20.48 1.56
CA PRO A 309 -6.21 19.18 1.18
C PRO A 309 -5.18 18.67 2.21
N PRO A 310 -5.04 17.33 2.37
CA PRO A 310 -5.73 16.27 1.63
C PRO A 310 -7.15 16.01 2.14
N ALA A 311 -8.10 15.83 1.20
CA ALA A 311 -9.45 15.39 1.51
C ALA A 311 -10.03 14.51 0.39
N VAL A 312 -10.93 13.61 0.77
CA VAL A 312 -11.63 12.66 -0.09
C VAL A 312 -13.12 12.97 -0.05
N ALA A 313 -13.74 13.21 -1.20
CA ALA A 313 -15.19 13.33 -1.29
C ALA A 313 -15.82 11.99 -1.69
N VAL A 314 -16.94 11.64 -1.06
CA VAL A 314 -17.75 10.45 -1.36
C VAL A 314 -19.16 10.92 -1.67
N ILE A 315 -19.70 10.52 -2.82
CA ILE A 315 -21.03 10.92 -3.30
C ILE A 315 -21.82 9.65 -3.60
N GLY A 316 -23.02 9.56 -3.03
CA GLY A 316 -23.93 8.42 -3.15
C GLY A 316 -24.48 7.97 -1.81
N ASP A 317 -25.47 7.07 -1.83
CA ASP A 317 -26.27 6.66 -0.66
C ASP A 317 -25.47 6.07 0.50
N VAL A 318 -24.23 5.63 0.29
CA VAL A 318 -23.37 5.18 1.38
C VAL A 318 -22.94 6.34 2.30
N ALA A 319 -22.92 7.57 1.81
CA ALA A 319 -22.48 8.76 2.54
C ALA A 319 -23.47 9.23 3.63
N GLN A 320 -24.67 8.65 3.72
CA GLN A 320 -25.61 8.86 4.83
C GLN A 320 -25.48 7.79 5.94
N ILE A 321 -24.77 6.68 5.70
CA ILE A 321 -24.59 5.65 6.72
C ILE A 321 -23.80 6.24 7.90
N ALA A 322 -24.37 6.15 9.10
CA ALA A 322 -23.79 6.62 10.35
C ALA A 322 -23.68 5.48 11.36
N GLY A 323 -22.86 5.67 12.41
CA GLY A 323 -22.78 4.77 13.57
C GLY A 323 -21.93 3.50 13.39
N LEU A 324 -21.30 3.29 12.23
CA LEU A 324 -20.42 2.12 12.02
C LEU A 324 -19.12 2.16 12.82
N THR A 325 -18.67 3.35 13.22
CA THR A 325 -17.43 3.56 13.98
C THR A 325 -17.68 4.04 15.40
N ASP A 326 -18.94 4.05 15.87
CA ASP A 326 -19.27 4.45 17.24
C ASP A 326 -18.54 3.51 18.23
N GLY A 327 -17.69 4.08 19.08
CA GLY A 327 -16.85 3.33 20.03
C GLY A 327 -15.48 2.89 19.52
N HIS A 328 -15.14 3.12 18.24
CA HIS A 328 -13.79 2.93 17.73
C HIS A 328 -12.92 4.15 18.06
N ARG A 329 -11.82 3.94 18.77
CA ARG A 329 -10.71 4.91 18.78
C ARG A 329 -9.79 4.56 17.62
N ALA A 330 -9.55 5.53 16.73
CA ALA A 330 -8.38 5.50 15.86
C ALA A 330 -7.11 5.63 16.71
#